data_AF-A0A6N7GY50-F1
#
_entry.id   AF-A0A6N7GY50-F1
#
_cell.length_a   1.000
_cell.length_b   1.000
_cell.length_c   1.000
_cell.angle_alpha   90.00
_cell.angle_beta   90.00
_cell.angle_gamma   90.00
#
_symmetry.space_group_name_H-M   'P 1'
#
loop_
_entity.id
_entity.type
_entity.pdbx_description
1 polymer ?
#
loop_
_entity_poly.entity_id
_entity_poly.type
_entity_poly.pdbx_seq_one_letter_code
_entity_poly.pdbx_strand_id
1 'polypeptide(L)' 'MGTVMIKCPDTGRDIPTGMMADRTSFAATPVFFSRVQCPVCNTVHEWFARDAWVCDAADPPTRLAFSEAA' A
#
# COMPACT_ATOMS: atom_id res chain seq x y z
N MET A 1 -12.34 0.34 -4.79
CA MET A 1 -11.58 1.48 -4.22
C MET A 1 -11.02 1.02 -2.88
N GLY A 2 -9.69 1.06 -2.74
CA GLY A 2 -8.98 0.51 -1.59
C GLY A 2 -8.28 1.58 -0.75
N THR A 3 -7.76 1.17 0.39
CA THR A 3 -6.95 2.04 1.26
C THR A 3 -5.50 1.96 0.83
N VAL A 4 -4.84 3.10 0.67
CA VAL A 4 -3.40 3.16 0.42
C VAL A 4 -2.67 2.78 1.72
N MET A 5 -1.84 1.75 1.61
CA MET A 5 -1.03 1.20 2.68
C MET A 5 0.45 1.48 2.37
N ILE A 6 1.23 1.71 3.40
CA ILE A 6 2.70 1.76 3.31
C ILE A 6 3.32 0.89 4.38
N LYS A 7 4.62 0.60 4.22
CA LYS A 7 5.41 -0.04 5.27
C LYS A 7 6.07 1.02 6.15
N CYS A 8 5.85 0.92 7.46
CA CYS A 8 6.55 1.72 8.44
C CYS A 8 8.06 1.38 8.39
N PRO A 9 8.96 2.36 8.17
CA PRO A 9 10.40 2.11 8.09
C PRO A 9 11.00 1.68 9.44
N ASP A 10 10.47 2.18 10.56
CA ASP A 10 10.96 1.86 11.90
C ASP A 10 10.50 0.48 12.40
N THR A 11 9.22 0.14 12.17
CA THR A 11 8.62 -1.08 12.74
C THR A 11 8.45 -2.20 11.72
N GLY A 12 8.58 -1.90 10.43
CA GLY A 12 8.33 -2.85 9.34
C GLY A 12 6.87 -3.26 9.17
N ARG A 13 5.92 -2.65 9.89
CA ARG A 13 4.49 -2.97 9.82
C ARG A 13 3.79 -2.20 8.70
N ASP A 14 2.79 -2.82 8.11
CA ASP A 14 1.83 -2.16 7.23
C ASP A 14 0.97 -1.16 8.02
N ILE A 15 0.86 0.06 7.50
CA ILE A 15 0.07 1.12 8.10
C ILE A 15 -0.80 1.80 7.04
N PRO A 16 -2.07 2.14 7.36
CA PRO A 16 -2.93 2.88 6.46
C PRO A 16 -2.50 4.35 6.39
N THR A 17 -2.44 4.92 5.19
CA THR A 17 -2.13 6.35 5.01
C THR A 17 -3.34 7.27 5.17
N GLY A 18 -4.54 6.69 5.24
CA GLY A 18 -5.81 7.43 5.24
C GLY A 18 -6.25 7.88 3.84
N MET A 19 -5.43 7.68 2.81
CA MET A 19 -5.83 7.92 1.42
C MET A 19 -6.60 6.72 0.88
N MET A 20 -7.70 7.00 0.17
CA MET A 20 -8.40 6.01 -0.63
C MET A 20 -8.07 6.24 -2.09
N ALA A 21 -7.66 5.19 -2.79
CA ALA A 21 -7.34 5.24 -4.20
C ALA A 21 -7.79 3.96 -4.90
N ASP A 22 -8.04 4.06 -6.20
CA ASP A 22 -8.14 2.87 -7.04
C ASP A 22 -6.74 2.37 -7.40
N ARG A 23 -6.53 1.05 -7.42
CA ARG A 23 -5.23 0.45 -7.72
C ARG A 23 -4.71 0.87 -9.10
N THR A 24 -5.60 0.95 -10.10
CA THR A 24 -5.25 1.29 -11.48
C THR A 24 -4.87 2.76 -11.59
N SER A 25 -5.67 3.65 -10.99
CA SER A 25 -5.37 5.08 -10.96
C SER A 25 -4.11 5.38 -10.18
N PHE A 26 -3.91 4.72 -9.03
CA PHE A 26 -2.73 4.91 -8.19
C PHE A 26 -1.44 4.46 -8.91
N ALA A 27 -1.49 3.32 -9.60
CA ALA A 27 -0.36 2.84 -10.41
C ALA A 27 -0.06 3.74 -11.62
N ALA A 28 -1.08 4.39 -12.19
CA ALA A 28 -0.91 5.34 -13.29
C ALA A 28 -0.54 6.77 -12.82
N THR A 29 -0.57 7.04 -11.51
CA THR A 29 -0.27 8.36 -10.96
C THR A 29 1.25 8.56 -10.93
N PRO A 30 1.76 9.74 -11.33
CA PRO A 30 3.18 10.05 -11.24
C PRO A 30 3.68 9.89 -9.79
N VAL A 31 4.91 9.38 -9.63
CA VAL A 31 5.49 9.14 -8.30
C VAL A 31 5.58 10.46 -7.54
N PHE A 32 4.80 10.56 -6.47
CA PHE A 32 4.84 11.66 -5.51
C PHE A 32 5.36 11.17 -4.16
N PHE A 33 5.76 12.13 -3.31
CA PHE A 33 6.06 11.88 -1.92
C PHE A 33 4.97 12.49 -1.04
N SER A 34 4.64 11.83 0.07
CA SER A 34 3.67 12.32 1.03
C SER A 34 4.07 11.90 2.45
N ARG A 35 3.32 12.39 3.44
CA ARG A 35 3.60 12.18 4.85
C ARG A 35 2.41 11.50 5.51
N VAL A 36 2.65 10.52 6.37
CA VAL A 36 1.62 9.88 7.19
C VAL A 36 2.06 9.85 8.64
N GLN A 37 1.14 10.11 9.57
CA GLN A 37 1.35 9.85 10.98
C GLN A 37 1.14 8.37 11.25
N CYS A 38 2.20 7.68 11.65
CA CYS A 38 2.16 6.26 11.94
C CYS A 38 1.48 5.99 13.29
N PRO A 39 0.39 5.21 13.35
CA PRO A 39 -0.25 4.85 14.62
C PRO A 39 0.57 3.82 15.43
N VAL A 40 1.60 3.20 14.83
CA VAL A 40 2.40 2.16 15.47
C VAL A 40 3.58 2.75 16.25
N CYS A 41 4.38 3.61 15.62
CA CYS A 41 5.53 4.26 16.26
C CYS A 41 5.23 5.70 16.73
N ASN A 42 4.04 6.23 16.40
CA ASN A 42 3.60 7.58 16.72
C ASN A 42 4.47 8.70 16.11
N THR A 43 5.17 8.41 15.02
CA THR A 43 6.03 9.35 14.27
C THR A 43 5.47 9.62 12.88
N VAL A 44 5.84 10.76 12.29
CA VAL A 44 5.51 11.08 10.90
C VAL A 44 6.52 10.41 9.97
N HIS A 45 6.04 9.58 9.04
CA HIS A 45 6.86 8.97 8.00
C HIS A 45 6.61 9.61 6.65
N GLU A 46 7.70 9.91 5.97
CA GLU A 46 7.69 10.27 4.56
C GLU A 46 7.72 9.00 3.73
N TRP A 47 6.85 8.92 2.74
CA TRP A 47 6.68 7.76 1.88
C TRP A 47 6.47 8.20 0.44
N PHE A 48 6.85 7.31 -0.47
CA PHE A 48 6.69 7.53 -1.90
C PHE A 48 5.57 6.66 -2.45
N ALA A 49 4.87 7.14 -3.47
CA ALA A 49 3.83 6.35 -4.13
C ALA A 49 4.34 5.00 -4.66
N ARG A 50 5.63 4.89 -5.00
CA ARG A 50 6.27 3.62 -5.42
C ARG A 50 6.38 2.57 -4.30
N ASP A 51 6.47 3.03 -3.05
CA ASP A 51 6.67 2.20 -1.86
C ASP A 51 5.31 1.91 -1.16
N ALA A 52 4.22 2.43 -1.74
CA ALA A 52 2.85 2.29 -1.28
C ALA A 52 2.07 1.32 -2.18
N TRP A 53 1.05 0.69 -1.61
CA TRP A 53 0.14 -0.18 -2.34
C TRP A 53 -1.30 0.04 -1.92
N VAL A 54 -2.25 -0.14 -2.84
CA VAL A 54 -3.68 -0.07 -2.54
C VAL A 54 -4.14 -1.44 -2.05
N CYS A 55 -4.63 -1.51 -0.82
CA CYS A 55 -5.33 -2.68 -0.28
C CYS A 55 -6.82 -2.52 -0.56
N ASP A 56 -7.29 -3.19 -1.62
CA ASP A 56 -8.70 -3.28 -1.97
C ASP A 56 -9.24 -4.63 -1.48
N ALA A 57 -10.32 -4.61 -0.69
CA ALA A 57 -10.91 -5.84 -0.14
C ALA A 57 -11.56 -6.73 -1.22
N ALA A 58 -11.76 -6.22 -2.44
CA ALA A 58 -12.32 -6.96 -3.57
C ALA A 58 -11.26 -7.52 -4.53
N ASP A 59 -9.97 -7.27 -4.30
CA ASP A 59 -8.88 -8.03 -4.94
C ASP A 59 -8.37 -9.06 -3.92
N PRO A 60 -8.97 -10.26 -3.82
CA PRO A 60 -8.20 -11.36 -3.25
C PRO A 60 -6.89 -11.42 -4.03
N PRO A 61 -5.74 -11.71 -3.39
CA PRO A 61 -4.54 -11.94 -4.16
C PRO A 61 -4.89 -13.05 -5.13
N THR A 62 -5.10 -12.70 -6.40
CA THR A 62 -5.04 -13.64 -7.50
C THR A 62 -3.56 -13.95 -7.65
N ARG A 63 -3.00 -14.55 -6.58
CA ARG A 63 -1.98 -15.54 -6.64
C ARG A 63 -2.68 -16.65 -7.42
N LEU A 64 -2.61 -16.54 -8.74
CA LEU A 64 -2.62 -17.68 -9.62
C LEU A 64 -1.51 -18.59 -9.07
N ALA A 65 -1.88 -19.40 -8.09
CA ALA A 65 -1.36 -20.72 -7.91
C ALA A 65 -1.75 -21.49 -9.17
N PHE A 66 -1.07 -21.20 -10.28
CA PHE A 66 -0.79 -22.24 -11.25
C PHE A 66 0.31 -23.11 -10.62
N SER A 67 -0.11 -23.91 -9.64
CA SER A 67 0.41 -25.26 -9.53
C SER A 67 -0.28 -26.07 -10.62
N GLU A 68 0.28 -26.09 -11.82
CA GLU A 68 0.18 -27.24 -12.70
C GLU A 68 1.52 -27.97 -12.55
N ALA A 69 1.61 -29.00 -11.70
CA ALA A 69 1.16 -30.38 -11.90
C ALA A 69 2.04 -31.12 -12.93
N ALA A 70 2.87 -32.02 -12.37
CA ALA A 70 3.41 -33.27 -12.91
C ALA A 70 3.99 -33.30 -14.34
#